data_AF-A0A2V7C9P4-F1
#
_entry.id   AF-A0A2V7C9P4-F1
#
_cell.length_a   1.000
_cell.length_b   1.000
_cell.length_c   1.000
_cell.angle_alpha   90.00
_cell.angle_beta   90.00
_cell.angle_gamma   90.00
#
_symmetry.space_group_name_H-M   'P 1'
#
loop_
_entity.id
_entity.type
_entity.pdbx_description
1 polymer ?
#
loop_
_entity_poly.entity_id
_entity_poly.type
_entity_poly.pdbx_seq_one_letter_code
_entity_poly.pdbx_strand_id
1 'polypeptide(L)' 'MTADDVCGFLAVMDVHGIRVWLDGGWAVDACLGSQTRPHGDVDIVIEERDVTVAVAALQGRGFAPVPRPRVGRARATE' A
#
# COMPACT_ATOMS: atom_id res chain seq x y z
N MET A 1 -11.96 2.72 1.86
CA MET A 1 -11.48 1.41 1.39
C MET A 1 -11.95 0.33 2.36
N THR A 2 -12.38 -0.82 1.83
CA THR A 2 -12.86 -1.99 2.59
C THR A 2 -11.75 -3.03 2.74
N ALA A 3 -11.95 -3.99 3.64
CA ALA A 3 -11.02 -5.14 3.75
C ALA A 3 -10.96 -5.95 2.45
N ASP A 4 -12.07 -6.05 1.72
CA ASP A 4 -12.12 -6.75 0.43
C ASP A 4 -11.26 -6.05 -0.63
N ASP A 5 -11.23 -4.70 -0.65
CA ASP A 5 -10.35 -3.95 -1.54
C ASP A 5 -8.87 -4.31 -1.29
N VAL A 6 -8.48 -4.41 -0.02
CA VAL A 6 -7.10 -4.74 0.37
C VAL A 6 -6.76 -6.19 0.07
N CYS A 7 -7.66 -7.14 0.38
CA CYS A 7 -7.50 -8.54 0.00
C CYS A 7 -7.39 -8.69 -1.52
N GLY A 8 -8.20 -7.96 -2.28
CA GLY A 8 -8.16 -7.93 -3.74
C GLY A 8 -6.85 -7.38 -4.29
N PHE A 9 -6.27 -6.37 -3.64
CA PHE A 9 -4.92 -5.86 -3.95
C PHE A 9 -3.84 -6.91 -3.64
N LEU A 10 -3.87 -7.54 -2.47
CA LEU A 10 -2.88 -8.54 -2.06
C LEU A 10 -2.88 -9.76 -3.00
N ALA A 11 -4.06 -10.19 -3.45
CA ALA A 11 -4.19 -11.27 -4.43
C ALA A 11 -3.50 -10.95 -5.77
N VAL A 12 -3.44 -9.68 -6.18
CA VAL A 12 -2.67 -9.28 -7.38
C VAL A 12 -1.19 -9.49 -7.17
N MET A 13 -0.69 -9.00 -6.04
CA MET A 13 0.73 -9.08 -5.73
C MET A 13 1.15 -10.55 -5.65
N ASP A 14 0.32 -11.39 -5.06
CA ASP A 14 0.54 -12.83 -4.95
C ASP A 14 0.59 -13.54 -6.32
N VAL A 15 -0.29 -13.18 -7.27
CA VAL A 15 -0.24 -13.70 -8.66
C VAL A 15 1.10 -13.40 -9.34
N HIS A 16 1.74 -12.30 -8.98
CA HIS A 16 3.06 -11.91 -9.48
C HIS A 16 4.23 -12.43 -8.63
N GLY A 17 3.96 -13.22 -7.58
CA GLY A 17 4.97 -13.74 -6.65
C GLY A 17 5.60 -12.68 -5.76
N ILE A 18 4.95 -11.52 -5.61
CA ILE A 18 5.47 -10.38 -4.85
C ILE A 18 5.10 -10.54 -3.38
N ARG A 19 6.12 -10.63 -2.53
CA ARG A 19 5.91 -10.64 -1.08
C ARG A 19 5.60 -9.23 -0.59
N VAL A 20 4.43 -9.07 0.02
CA VAL A 20 3.97 -7.82 0.61
C VAL A 20 3.99 -7.90 2.13
N TRP A 21 4.47 -6.84 2.77
CA TRP A 21 4.19 -6.56 4.18
C TRP A 21 3.24 -5.36 4.23
N LEU A 22 2.09 -5.53 4.89
CA LEU A 22 1.20 -4.41 5.18
C LEU A 22 1.87 -3.49 6.21
N ASP A 23 1.70 -2.18 6.03
CA ASP A 23 2.09 -1.15 6.98
C ASP A 23 0.88 -0.27 7.35
N GLY A 24 1.06 0.62 8.33
CA GLY A 24 0.09 1.64 8.71
C GLY A 24 -1.20 1.05 9.29
N GLY A 25 -2.32 1.71 8.99
CA GLY A 25 -3.62 1.40 9.58
C GLY A 25 -4.13 -0.01 9.25
N TRP A 26 -3.87 -0.49 8.04
CA TRP A 26 -4.29 -1.82 7.61
C TRP A 26 -3.49 -2.94 8.27
N ALA A 27 -2.21 -2.71 8.56
CA ALA A 27 -1.41 -3.68 9.32
C ALA A 27 -1.98 -3.91 10.73
N VAL A 28 -2.41 -2.83 11.40
CA VAL A 28 -3.04 -2.92 12.73
C VAL A 28 -4.33 -3.73 12.67
N ASP A 29 -5.23 -3.39 11.74
CA ASP A 29 -6.51 -4.09 11.60
C ASP A 29 -6.34 -5.56 11.18
N ALA A 30 -5.33 -5.86 10.35
CA ALA A 30 -4.98 -7.24 10.01
C ALA A 30 -4.53 -8.04 11.25
N CYS A 31 -3.72 -7.45 12.14
CA CYS A 31 -3.32 -8.06 13.41
C CYS A 31 -4.51 -8.28 14.36
N LEU A 32 -5.51 -7.40 14.32
CA LEU A 32 -6.74 -7.52 15.10
C LEU A 32 -7.77 -8.48 14.47
N GLY A 33 -7.56 -8.90 13.22
CA GLY A 33 -8.45 -9.79 12.49
C GLY A 33 -9.77 -9.16 12.04
N SER A 34 -9.92 -7.83 12.16
CA SER A 34 -11.12 -7.11 11.73
C SER A 34 -10.82 -5.65 11.42
N GLN A 35 -11.57 -5.08 10.47
CA GLN A 35 -11.49 -3.66 10.17
C GLN A 35 -12.14 -2.85 11.30
N THR A 36 -11.37 -2.01 11.99
CA THR A 36 -11.83 -1.27 13.18
C THR A 36 -12.21 0.17 12.87
N ARG A 37 -11.78 0.71 11.73
CA ARG A 37 -12.10 2.06 11.26
C ARG A 37 -12.08 2.18 9.73
N PRO A 38 -12.61 3.27 9.16
CA PRO A 38 -12.37 3.61 7.77
C PRO A 38 -10.88 3.91 7.50
N HIS A 39 -10.38 3.43 6.36
CA HIS A 39 -9.05 3.77 5.83
C HIS A 39 -9.18 4.37 4.42
N GLY A 40 -8.37 5.40 4.16
CA GLY A 40 -8.34 6.12 2.87
C GLY A 40 -7.29 5.59 1.89
N ASP A 41 -6.29 4.91 2.41
CA ASP A 41 -5.09 4.43 1.71
C ASP A 41 -4.68 3.04 2.23
N VAL A 42 -3.72 2.43 1.55
CA VAL A 42 -3.04 1.21 1.97
C VAL A 42 -1.54 1.41 1.75
N ASP A 43 -0.79 1.29 2.83
CA ASP A 43 0.67 1.36 2.79
C ASP A 43 1.24 -0.05 2.78
N ILE A 44 2.24 -0.26 1.92
CA ILE A 44 2.91 -1.55 1.77
C ILE A 44 4.41 -1.38 1.71
N VAL A 45 5.10 -2.42 2.18
CA VAL A 45 6.51 -2.64 1.92
C VAL A 45 6.64 -3.86 1.01
N ILE A 46 7.49 -3.73 0.00
CA ILE A 46 7.90 -4.79 -0.93
C ILE A 46 9.42 -4.72 -1.10
N GLU A 47 10.02 -5.78 -1.64
CA GLU A 47 11.43 -5.73 -2.01
C GLU A 47 11.65 -4.83 -3.24
N GLU A 48 12.78 -4.12 -3.28
CA GLU A 48 13.08 -3.16 -4.35
C GLU A 48 13.04 -3.79 -5.74
N ARG A 49 13.49 -5.05 -5.86
CA ARG A 49 13.48 -5.81 -7.11
C ARG A 49 12.07 -6.01 -7.70
N ASP A 50 11.04 -5.97 -6.86
CA ASP A 50 9.65 -6.22 -7.26
C ASP A 50 8.91 -4.94 -7.65
N VAL A 51 9.49 -3.76 -7.39
CA VAL A 51 8.86 -2.44 -7.62
C VAL A 51 8.39 -2.29 -9.07
N THR A 52 9.23 -2.64 -10.04
CA THR A 52 8.88 -2.52 -11.46
C THR A 52 7.67 -3.38 -11.83
N VAL A 53 7.61 -4.61 -11.31
CA VAL A 53 6.51 -5.55 -11.58
C VAL A 53 5.23 -5.08 -10.87
N ALA A 54 5.34 -4.64 -9.61
CA ALA A 54 4.22 -4.10 -8.85
C ALA A 54 3.58 -2.88 -9.54
N VAL A 55 4.40 -1.94 -10.00
CA VAL A 55 3.92 -0.75 -10.73
C VAL A 55 3.21 -1.15 -12.02
N ALA A 56 3.79 -2.06 -12.81
CA ALA A 56 3.15 -2.54 -14.05
C ALA A 56 1.81 -3.25 -13.78
N ALA A 57 1.74 -4.08 -12.73
CA ALA A 57 0.51 -4.76 -12.34
C ALA A 57 -0.59 -3.77 -11.93
N LEU A 58 -0.23 -2.73 -11.18
CA LEU A 58 -1.16 -1.66 -10.79
C LEU A 58 -1.62 -0.82 -11.99
N GLN A 59 -0.71 -0.47 -12.90
CA GLN A 59 -1.05 0.24 -14.12
C GLN A 59 -1.99 -0.56 -15.03
N GLY A 60 -1.78 -1.88 -15.14
CA GLY A 60 -2.68 -2.79 -15.86
C GLY A 60 -4.11 -2.82 -15.29
N ARG A 61 -4.31 -2.34 -14.06
CA ARG A 61 -5.61 -2.20 -13.39
C ARG A 61 -6.15 -0.77 -13.37
N GLY A 62 -5.50 0.16 -14.08
CA GLY A 62 -5.94 1.55 -14.20
C GLY A 62 -5.44 2.49 -13.11
N PHE A 63 -4.53 2.04 -12.24
CA PHE A 63 -3.86 2.95 -11.30
C PHE A 63 -2.79 3.77 -11.99
N ALA A 64 -2.61 5.01 -11.54
CA ALA A 64 -1.60 5.91 -12.05
C ALA A 64 -0.69 6.39 -10.91
N PRO A 65 0.62 6.58 -11.16
CA PRO A 65 1.50 7.23 -10.20
C PRO A 65 0.98 8.63 -9.86
N VAL A 66 0.82 8.91 -8.56
CA VAL A 66 0.53 10.24 -8.07
C VAL A 66 1.80 10.82 -7.42
N PRO A 67 2.15 12.10 -7.70
CA PRO A 67 3.26 12.74 -7.02
C PRO A 67 3.04 12.70 -5.51
N ARG A 68 4.02 12.22 -4.75
CA ARG A 68 3.97 12.33 -3.30
C ARG A 68 3.88 13.82 -2.94
N PRO A 69 2.89 14.27 -2.15
CA PRO A 69 2.88 15.64 -1.68
C PRO A 69 4.20 15.92 -0.97
N ARG A 70 4.83 17.07 -1.26
CA ARG A 70 5.99 17.52 -0.50
C ARG A 70 5.54 17.74 0.94
N VAL A 71 5.77 16.77 1.82
CA VAL A 71 5.70 17.00 3.26
C VAL A 71 6.83 17.98 3.56
N GLY A 72 6.48 19.23 3.85
CA GLY A 72 7.46 20.24 4.22
C GLY A 72 8.27 19.72 5.39
N ARG A 73 9.60 19.60 5.22
CA ARG A 73 10.51 19.52 6.37
C ARG A 73 10.18 20.72 7.25
N ALA A 74 9.60 20.48 8.43
CA ALA A 74 9.64 21.49 9.48
C ALA A 74 11.11 21.86 9.66
N ARG A 75 11.48 23.09 9.28
CA ARG A 75 12.76 23.64 9.68
C ARG A 75 12.69 23.72 11.20
N ALA A 76 13.48 22.90 11.89
CA ALA A 76 13.89 23.25 13.23
C ALA A 76 14.69 24.55 13.08
N THR A 77 14.04 25.67 13.35
CA THR A 77 14.73 26.91 13.69
C THR A 77 15.34 26.72 15.08
N GLU A 78 16.56 27.25 15.20
CA GLU A 78 17.49 27.19 16.33
C GLU A 78 16.87 27.41 17.72
#